data_AF-A0AA41VR40-F1
#
_entry.id   AF-A0AA41VR40-F1
#
_cell.length_a   1.000
_cell.length_b   1.000
_cell.length_c   1.000
_cell.angle_alpha   90.00
_cell.angle_beta   90.00
_cell.angle_gamma   90.00
#
_symmetry.space_group_name_H-M   'P 1'
#
loop_
_entity.id
_entity.type
_entity.pdbx_description
1 polymer ?
#
loop_
_entity_poly.entity_id
_entity_poly.type
_entity_poly.pdbx_seq_one_letter_code
_entity_poly.pdbx_strand_id
1 'polypeptide(L)'
;MVHAQWENMVDYWHTGEFKESSERNKGNRELLTEHHNGGSKSFMRYAHEIQVETKQPATRMSIYGRTHKREAGQRKFNQMETLRKKAEEAGIVESLEQLDGDIYSQTIGVDKRGRYRGVGNCIKRRKSSRVEFSSSSRTDEKLKNLEEHMVVIQQDREELRKANEGLQRNNEETNEKMNKLIDILKLMCPNQ
;
A
#
# COMPACT_ATOMS: atom_id res chain seq x y z
N MET A 1 47.72 -11.21 3.59
CA MET A 1 47.93 -10.06 4.50
C MET A 1 49.42 -9.94 4.72
N VAL A 2 50.03 -8.82 4.38
CA VAL A 2 51.49 -8.61 4.51
C VAL A 2 51.79 -8.29 5.98
N HIS A 3 52.92 -8.75 6.53
CA HIS A 3 53.28 -8.59 7.97
C HIS A 3 53.10 -7.15 8.49
N ALA A 4 53.54 -6.16 7.73
CA ALA A 4 53.40 -4.74 8.06
C ALA A 4 51.93 -4.26 8.15
N GLN A 5 50.98 -4.87 7.42
CA GLN A 5 49.56 -4.53 7.54
C GLN A 5 48.98 -4.99 8.88
N TRP A 6 49.45 -6.12 9.39
CA TRP A 6 49.04 -6.64 10.69
C TRP A 6 49.55 -5.75 11.82
N GLU A 7 50.83 -5.37 11.79
CA GLU A 7 51.43 -4.47 12.79
C GLU A 7 50.70 -3.12 12.84
N ASN A 8 50.46 -2.50 11.68
CA ASN A 8 49.70 -1.24 11.60
C ASN A 8 48.27 -1.35 12.16
N MET A 9 47.61 -2.50 12.00
CA MET A 9 46.28 -2.72 12.57
C MET A 9 46.31 -2.86 14.09
N VAL A 10 47.31 -3.59 14.61
CA VAL A 10 47.50 -3.75 16.06
C VAL A 10 47.77 -2.39 16.69
N ASP A 11 48.66 -1.59 16.12
CA ASP A 11 48.93 -0.23 16.59
C ASP A 11 47.67 0.64 16.58
N TYR A 12 46.89 0.58 15.50
CA TYR A 12 45.62 1.28 15.40
C TYR A 12 44.64 0.88 16.51
N TRP A 13 44.53 -0.41 16.85
CA TRP A 13 43.65 -0.87 17.93
C TRP A 13 44.08 -0.40 19.32
N HIS A 14 45.36 -0.09 19.51
CA HIS A 14 45.87 0.45 20.76
C HIS A 14 45.68 1.98 20.90
N THR A 15 45.32 2.68 19.83
CA THR A 15 45.02 4.12 19.86
C THR A 15 43.82 4.44 20.77
N GLY A 16 43.82 5.65 21.34
CA GLY A 16 42.70 6.15 22.14
C GLY A 16 41.40 6.24 21.32
N GLU A 17 41.48 6.74 20.09
CA GLU A 17 40.33 6.88 19.19
C GLU A 17 39.61 5.55 18.92
N PHE A 18 40.38 4.48 18.65
CA PHE A 18 39.79 3.16 18.43
C PHE A 18 39.13 2.62 19.70
N LYS A 19 39.79 2.75 20.86
CA LYS A 19 39.24 2.30 22.14
C LYS A 19 37.94 3.01 22.49
N GLU A 20 37.87 4.32 22.31
CA GLU A 20 36.64 5.09 22.51
C GLU A 20 35.52 4.65 21.55
N SER A 21 35.86 4.43 20.28
CA SER A 21 34.91 3.91 19.28
C SER A 21 34.41 2.51 19.65
N SER A 22 35.32 1.65 20.13
CA SER A 22 35.01 0.29 20.58
C SER A 22 34.05 0.29 21.78
N GLU A 23 34.35 1.07 22.82
CA GLU A 23 33.49 1.18 24.01
C GLU A 23 32.11 1.75 23.68
N ARG A 24 32.06 2.79 22.82
CA ARG A 24 30.79 3.34 22.33
C ARG A 24 29.97 2.31 21.56
N ASN A 25 30.62 1.52 20.69
CA ASN A 25 29.96 0.46 19.93
C ASN A 25 29.48 -0.69 20.81
N LYS A 26 30.23 -1.02 21.85
CA LYS A 26 29.83 -2.01 22.86
C LYS A 26 28.58 -1.54 23.61
N GLY A 27 28.56 -0.31 24.12
CA GLY A 27 27.38 0.27 24.76
C GLY A 27 26.18 0.33 23.81
N ASN A 28 26.37 0.74 22.55
CA ASN A 28 25.31 0.72 21.55
C ASN A 28 24.75 -0.69 21.29
N ARG A 29 25.59 -1.72 21.37
CA ARG A 29 25.19 -3.11 21.15
C ARG A 29 24.45 -3.68 22.37
N GLU A 30 24.80 -3.25 23.58
CA GLU A 30 24.06 -3.60 24.81
C GLU A 30 22.64 -3.00 24.81
N LEU A 31 22.44 -1.84 24.18
CA LEU A 31 21.11 -1.23 23.99
C LEU A 31 20.24 -1.96 22.96
N LEU A 32 20.79 -2.91 22.20
CA LEU A 32 20.04 -3.67 21.20
C LEU A 32 19.19 -4.75 21.88
N THR A 33 17.92 -4.41 22.15
CA THR A 33 16.96 -5.33 22.79
C THR A 33 16.52 -6.49 21.89
N GLU A 34 16.58 -6.31 20.57
CA GLU A 34 16.07 -7.25 19.59
C GLU A 34 17.15 -7.67 18.61
N HIS A 35 17.46 -8.95 18.62
CA HIS A 35 18.40 -9.56 17.69
C HIS A 35 17.62 -10.31 16.60
N HIS A 36 17.86 -9.96 15.34
CA HIS A 36 17.41 -10.78 14.22
C HIS A 36 18.11 -12.14 14.25
N ASN A 37 17.40 -13.18 13.79
CA ASN A 37 17.86 -14.57 13.74
C ASN A 37 17.72 -15.18 12.34
N GLY A 38 17.75 -14.34 11.30
CA GLY A 38 17.74 -14.77 9.89
C GLY A 38 19.09 -15.31 9.35
N GLY A 39 20.14 -15.28 10.17
CA GLY A 39 21.48 -15.73 9.77
C GLY A 39 22.02 -14.94 8.57
N SER A 40 22.81 -15.60 7.72
CA SER A 40 23.45 -14.98 6.55
C SER A 40 22.50 -14.74 5.37
N LYS A 41 21.22 -15.10 5.48
CA LYS A 41 20.24 -14.93 4.41
C LYS A 41 19.75 -13.48 4.38
N SER A 42 19.80 -12.84 3.21
CA SER A 42 19.33 -11.45 3.04
C SER A 42 17.81 -11.34 3.17
N PHE A 43 17.33 -10.18 3.61
CA PHE A 43 15.89 -9.89 3.69
C PHE A 43 15.18 -9.98 2.33
N MET A 44 15.87 -9.64 1.23
CA MET A 44 15.31 -9.81 -0.12
C MET A 44 15.06 -11.28 -0.48
N ARG A 45 15.92 -12.19 -0.02
CA ARG A 45 15.71 -13.61 -0.23
C ARG A 45 14.56 -14.13 0.62
N TYR A 46 14.43 -13.67 1.86
CA TYR A 46 13.23 -13.94 2.66
C TYR A 46 11.96 -13.41 2.00
N ALA A 47 11.99 -12.20 1.45
CA ALA A 47 10.87 -11.60 0.73
C ALA A 47 10.46 -12.47 -0.47
N HIS A 48 11.43 -12.92 -1.27
CA HIS A 48 11.19 -13.81 -2.40
C HIS A 48 10.60 -15.16 -1.96
N GLU A 49 11.15 -15.79 -0.91
CA GLU A 49 10.61 -17.05 -0.36
C GLU A 49 9.17 -16.89 0.12
N ILE A 50 8.87 -15.81 0.85
CA ILE A 50 7.51 -15.48 1.28
C ILE A 50 6.58 -15.30 0.07
N GLN A 51 7.04 -14.60 -0.96
CA GLN A 51 6.24 -14.34 -2.16
C GLN A 51 5.94 -15.63 -2.93
N VAL A 52 6.90 -16.53 -3.06
CA VAL A 52 6.70 -17.83 -3.70
C VAL A 52 5.70 -18.69 -2.91
N GLU A 53 5.83 -18.71 -1.58
CA GLU A 53 4.96 -19.52 -0.72
C GLU A 53 3.52 -18.99 -0.62
N THR A 54 3.36 -17.67 -0.48
CA THR A 54 2.04 -17.04 -0.26
C THR A 54 1.37 -16.58 -1.55
N LYS A 55 2.11 -16.54 -2.67
CA LYS A 55 1.70 -15.91 -3.93
C LYS A 55 1.33 -14.43 -3.78
N GLN A 56 1.79 -13.77 -2.72
CA GLN A 56 1.53 -12.37 -2.41
C GLN A 56 2.86 -11.64 -2.16
N PRO A 57 2.98 -10.35 -2.51
CA PRO A 57 4.20 -9.60 -2.23
C PRO A 57 4.50 -9.53 -0.73
N ALA A 58 5.77 -9.70 -0.36
CA ALA A 58 6.15 -9.74 1.05
C ALA A 58 6.18 -8.33 1.67
N THR A 59 5.43 -8.15 2.77
CA THR A 59 5.50 -6.94 3.60
C THR A 59 6.70 -6.96 4.54
N ARG A 60 7.10 -5.78 5.07
CA ARG A 60 8.15 -5.72 6.11
C ARG A 60 7.76 -6.48 7.37
N MET A 61 6.47 -6.47 7.72
CA MET A 61 5.91 -7.27 8.82
C MET A 61 6.13 -8.78 8.60
N SER A 62 5.86 -9.30 7.39
CA SER A 62 6.01 -10.73 7.13
C SER A 62 7.48 -11.17 7.19
N ILE A 63 8.40 -10.35 6.67
CA ILE A 63 9.85 -10.57 6.80
C ILE A 63 10.27 -10.53 8.27
N TYR A 64 9.76 -9.58 9.05
CA TYR A 64 10.06 -9.46 10.48
C TYR A 64 9.65 -10.73 11.24
N GLY A 65 8.44 -11.24 10.98
CA GLY A 65 7.95 -12.49 11.58
C GLY A 65 8.86 -13.70 11.31
N ARG A 66 9.49 -13.78 10.12
CA ARG A 66 10.46 -14.85 9.81
C ARG A 66 11.82 -14.67 10.47
N THR A 67 12.22 -13.42 10.72
CA THR A 67 13.60 -13.06 11.09
C THR A 67 13.76 -12.67 12.55
N HIS A 68 12.69 -12.60 13.35
CA HIS A 68 12.73 -12.16 14.75
C HIS A 68 11.93 -13.12 15.66
N LYS A 69 12.25 -14.41 15.62
CA LYS A 69 11.52 -15.47 16.35
C LYS A 69 11.75 -15.54 17.88
N ARG A 70 12.65 -14.72 18.44
CA ARG A 70 12.90 -14.69 19.89
C ARG A 70 11.78 -13.92 20.60
N GLU A 71 11.63 -14.13 21.91
CA GLU A 71 10.52 -13.56 22.70
C GLU A 71 10.33 -12.04 22.49
N ALA A 72 11.40 -11.24 22.57
CA ALA A 72 11.32 -9.79 22.36
C ALA A 72 10.81 -9.43 20.95
N GLY A 73 11.25 -10.15 19.93
CA GLY A 73 10.79 -9.97 18.56
C GLY A 73 9.34 -10.43 18.37
N GLN A 74 8.95 -11.54 19.00
CA GLN A 74 7.58 -12.05 18.96
C GLN A 74 6.60 -11.08 19.61
N ARG A 75 6.98 -10.42 20.73
CA ARG A 75 6.15 -9.38 21.36
C ARG A 75 5.83 -8.25 20.38
N LYS A 76 6.82 -7.78 19.60
CA LYS A 76 6.60 -6.75 18.58
C LYS A 76 5.85 -7.27 17.36
N PHE A 77 6.09 -8.50 16.94
CA PHE A 77 5.30 -9.11 15.88
C PHE A 77 3.82 -9.18 16.25
N ASN A 78 3.50 -9.56 17.49
CA ASN A 78 2.13 -9.57 17.99
C ASN A 78 1.53 -8.16 18.00
N GLN A 79 2.31 -7.12 18.33
CA GLN A 79 1.86 -5.72 18.20
C GLN A 79 1.54 -5.37 16.75
N MET A 80 2.40 -5.75 15.79
CA MET A 80 2.13 -5.58 14.36
C MET A 80 0.84 -6.30 13.93
N GLU A 81 0.58 -7.51 14.42
CA GLU A 81 -0.67 -8.23 14.14
C GLU A 81 -1.90 -7.50 14.68
N THR A 82 -1.82 -6.93 15.89
CA THR A 82 -2.93 -6.15 16.43
C THR A 82 -3.22 -4.89 15.61
N LEU A 83 -2.18 -4.23 15.10
CA LEU A 83 -2.34 -3.07 14.22
C LEU A 83 -2.91 -3.48 12.85
N ARG A 84 -2.46 -4.61 12.31
CA ARG A 84 -2.99 -5.16 11.05
C ARG A 84 -4.49 -5.42 11.15
N LYS A 85 -4.93 -6.09 12.21
CA LYS A 85 -6.36 -6.35 12.46
C LYS A 85 -7.18 -5.06 12.58
N LYS A 86 -6.67 -4.07 13.31
CA LYS A 86 -7.33 -2.75 13.42
C LYS A 86 -7.44 -2.03 12.08
N ALA A 87 -6.40 -2.12 11.23
CA ALA A 87 -6.43 -1.54 9.89
C ALA A 87 -7.45 -2.25 8.99
N GLU A 88 -7.49 -3.58 9.04
CA GLU A 88 -8.48 -4.41 8.34
C GLU A 88 -9.92 -4.06 8.78
N GLU A 89 -10.17 -3.94 10.09
CA GLU A 89 -11.47 -3.53 10.66
C GLU A 89 -11.89 -2.11 10.22
N ALA A 90 -10.93 -1.20 10.08
CA ALA A 90 -11.17 0.16 9.59
C ALA A 90 -11.32 0.25 8.06
N GLY A 91 -11.18 -0.87 7.33
CA GLY A 91 -11.20 -0.89 5.87
C GLY A 91 -9.97 -0.22 5.22
N ILE A 92 -8.90 -0.01 5.98
CA ILE A 92 -7.66 0.58 5.48
C ILE A 92 -6.84 -0.53 4.81
N VAL A 93 -6.74 -0.47 3.49
CA VAL A 93 -5.86 -1.35 2.73
C VAL A 93 -4.45 -0.79 2.75
N GLU A 94 -3.52 -1.49 3.40
CA GLU A 94 -2.11 -1.13 3.38
C GLU A 94 -1.54 -1.32 1.96
N SER A 95 -1.07 -0.24 1.35
CA SER A 95 -0.38 -0.32 0.06
C SER A 95 0.96 -1.02 0.23
N LEU A 96 1.20 -2.05 -0.59
CA LEU A 96 2.47 -2.78 -0.61
C LEU A 96 3.67 -1.92 -1.02
N GLU A 97 3.42 -0.79 -1.68
CA GLU A 97 4.46 0.18 -2.08
C GLU A 97 4.73 1.23 -1.00
N GLN A 98 3.84 1.37 -0.02
CA GLN A 98 3.97 2.34 1.04
C GLN A 98 4.91 1.80 2.13
N LEU A 99 6.16 2.26 2.11
CA LEU A 99 7.12 1.98 3.17
C LEU A 99 7.07 3.02 4.30
N ASP A 100 6.66 4.26 4.02
CA ASP A 100 6.55 5.27 5.07
C ASP A 100 5.23 5.11 5.83
N GLY A 101 5.32 4.82 7.13
CA GLY A 101 4.16 4.73 8.02
C GLY A 101 3.38 3.41 7.91
N ASP A 102 3.96 2.39 7.29
CA ASP A 102 3.43 1.02 7.32
C ASP A 102 3.39 0.47 8.77
N ILE A 103 2.72 -0.66 8.97
CA ILE A 103 2.56 -1.32 10.28
C ILE A 103 3.91 -1.58 10.95
N TYR A 104 4.93 -1.90 10.16
CA TYR A 104 6.29 -2.10 10.64
C TYR A 104 6.88 -0.81 11.24
N SER A 105 6.80 0.31 10.53
CA SER A 105 7.27 1.63 10.99
C SER A 105 6.48 2.13 12.19
N GLN A 106 5.18 1.84 12.27
CA GLN A 106 4.37 2.20 13.44
C GLN A 106 4.82 1.45 14.70
N THR A 107 5.23 0.19 14.56
CA THR A 107 5.63 -0.66 15.70
C THR A 107 7.10 -0.47 16.09
N ILE A 108 8.00 -0.43 15.11
CA ILE A 108 9.45 -0.33 15.34
C ILE A 108 9.89 1.12 15.53
N GLY A 109 9.16 2.06 14.93
CA GLY A 109 9.48 3.47 14.90
C GLY A 109 9.91 3.94 13.51
N VAL A 110 10.05 5.27 13.41
CA VAL A 110 10.28 5.96 12.14
C VAL A 110 11.63 5.56 11.52
N ASP A 111 11.61 5.44 10.19
CA ASP A 111 12.80 5.15 9.39
C ASP A 111 13.82 6.28 9.44
N LYS A 112 15.12 5.92 9.42
CA LYS A 112 16.22 6.90 9.46
C LYS A 112 16.31 7.68 8.14
N ARG A 113 16.92 8.87 8.21
CA ARG A 113 17.17 9.70 7.02
C ARG A 113 17.98 8.93 5.97
N GLY A 114 17.43 8.83 4.76
CA GLY A 114 18.10 8.22 3.60
C GLY A 114 18.02 6.70 3.51
N ARG A 115 17.41 6.00 4.48
CA ARG A 115 17.35 4.53 4.45
C ARG A 115 16.13 3.96 5.16
N TYR A 116 15.45 3.01 4.51
CA TYR A 116 14.37 2.25 5.12
C TYR A 116 14.93 1.10 5.99
N ARG A 117 14.36 0.92 7.19
CA ARG A 117 14.65 -0.22 8.06
C ARG A 117 13.98 -1.47 7.51
N GLY A 118 14.55 -2.65 7.80
CA GLY A 118 13.94 -3.94 7.44
C GLY A 118 14.04 -4.34 5.96
N VAL A 119 14.62 -3.51 5.09
CA VAL A 119 14.72 -3.76 3.63
C VAL A 119 16.17 -3.73 3.11
N GLY A 120 17.16 -3.87 3.98
CA GLY A 120 18.56 -3.91 3.56
C GLY A 120 19.09 -2.53 3.12
N ASN A 121 19.71 -2.45 1.93
CA ASN A 121 20.39 -1.26 1.39
C ASN A 121 19.46 -0.32 0.59
N CYS A 122 18.13 -0.45 0.70
CA CYS A 122 17.21 0.41 -0.05
C CYS A 122 17.32 1.88 0.39
N ILE A 123 17.56 2.75 -0.59
CA ILE A 123 17.69 4.19 -0.38
C ILE A 123 16.29 4.78 -0.22
N LYS A 124 16.06 5.51 0.88
CA LYS A 124 14.86 6.33 1.03
C LYS A 124 15.00 7.56 0.14
N ARG A 125 14.09 7.74 -0.82
CA ARG A 125 14.05 8.96 -1.64
C ARG A 125 14.05 10.16 -0.68
N ARG A 126 15.00 11.08 -0.88
CA ARG A 126 14.98 12.35 -0.17
C ARG A 126 13.67 13.04 -0.56
N LYS A 127 12.80 13.31 0.42
CA LYS A 127 11.75 14.31 0.25
C LYS A 127 12.51 15.61 -0.05
N SER A 128 12.49 16.02 -1.32
CA SER A 128 13.17 17.23 -1.74
C SER A 128 12.48 18.38 -1.03
N SER A 129 13.18 19.06 -0.11
CA SER A 129 12.71 20.34 0.42
C SER A 129 12.63 21.44 -0.66
N ARG A 130 12.99 21.12 -1.92
CA ARG A 130 12.99 22.01 -3.08
C ARG A 130 11.96 21.67 -4.15
N VAL A 131 11.01 20.77 -3.89
CA VAL A 131 9.82 20.59 -4.74
C VAL A 131 8.58 20.32 -3.89
N GLU A 132 8.36 21.15 -2.87
CA GLU A 132 7.00 21.54 -2.47
C GLU A 132 6.68 22.88 -3.15
N PHE A 133 6.95 22.96 -4.45
CA PHE A 133 6.46 24.06 -5.28
C PHE A 133 5.23 23.54 -6.02
N SER A 134 4.05 23.85 -5.47
CA SER A 134 2.81 24.01 -6.23
C SER A 134 2.38 22.84 -7.14
N SER A 135 2.23 21.63 -6.60
CA SER A 135 1.45 20.58 -7.27
C SER A 135 0.06 20.34 -6.67
N SER A 136 -0.21 20.80 -5.44
CA SER A 136 -1.54 20.66 -4.81
C SER A 136 -2.61 21.33 -5.65
N SER A 137 -2.40 22.58 -6.09
CA SER A 137 -3.45 23.29 -6.84
C SER A 137 -3.82 22.57 -8.14
N ARG A 138 -2.83 21.99 -8.86
CA ARG A 138 -3.09 21.24 -10.10
C ARG A 138 -3.77 19.90 -9.87
N THR A 139 -3.56 19.25 -8.73
CA THR A 139 -4.29 18.02 -8.39
C THR A 139 -5.68 18.33 -7.85
N ASP A 140 -5.82 19.40 -7.08
CA ASP A 140 -7.09 19.85 -6.51
C ASP A 140 -8.03 20.40 -7.59
N GLU A 141 -7.51 21.17 -8.56
CA GLU A 141 -8.26 21.61 -9.75
C GLU A 141 -8.71 20.41 -10.59
N LYS A 142 -7.86 19.40 -10.77
CA LYS A 142 -8.24 18.18 -11.50
C LYS A 142 -9.31 17.38 -10.76
N LEU A 143 -9.24 17.28 -9.44
CA LEU A 143 -10.25 16.61 -8.63
C LEU A 143 -11.60 17.34 -8.71
N LYS A 144 -11.58 18.67 -8.59
CA LYS A 144 -12.78 19.49 -8.73
C LYS A 144 -13.41 19.36 -10.12
N ASN A 145 -12.61 19.41 -11.18
CA ASN A 145 -13.08 19.22 -12.54
C ASN A 145 -13.66 17.82 -12.78
N LEU A 146 -13.07 16.78 -12.18
CA LEU A 146 -13.60 15.41 -12.24
C LEU A 146 -14.93 15.29 -11.50
N GLU A 147 -15.04 15.91 -10.33
CA GLU A 147 -16.25 15.90 -9.51
C GLU A 147 -17.41 16.63 -10.21
N GLU A 148 -17.14 17.79 -10.81
CA GLU A 148 -18.08 18.51 -11.68
C GLU A 148 -18.52 17.63 -12.87
N HIS A 149 -17.59 16.94 -13.52
CA HIS A 149 -17.91 16.05 -14.65
C HIS A 149 -18.76 14.84 -14.23
N MET A 150 -18.58 14.30 -13.02
CA MET A 150 -19.41 13.20 -12.53
C MET A 150 -20.87 13.62 -12.33
N VAL A 151 -21.10 14.84 -11.85
CA VAL A 151 -22.46 15.37 -11.65
C VAL A 151 -23.18 15.50 -13.00
N VAL A 152 -22.50 16.02 -14.02
CA VAL A 152 -23.05 16.11 -15.38
C VAL A 152 -23.40 14.72 -15.93
N ILE A 153 -22.49 13.75 -15.81
CA ILE A 153 -22.75 12.38 -16.26
C ILE A 153 -23.95 11.76 -15.54
N GLN A 154 -24.15 12.05 -14.25
CA GLN A 154 -25.31 11.56 -13.50
C GLN A 154 -26.61 12.19 -13.99
N GLN A 155 -26.61 13.50 -14.30
CA GLN A 155 -27.76 14.18 -14.87
C GLN A 155 -28.14 13.61 -16.23
N ASP A 156 -27.16 13.46 -17.14
CA ASP A 156 -27.37 12.88 -18.47
C ASP A 156 -27.96 11.46 -18.39
N ARG A 157 -27.49 10.65 -17.42
CA ARG A 157 -28.04 9.29 -17.21
C ARG A 157 -29.49 9.31 -16.76
N GLU A 158 -29.88 10.24 -15.89
CA GLU A 158 -31.28 10.39 -15.46
C GLU A 158 -32.18 10.93 -16.58
N GLU A 159 -31.67 11.85 -17.40
CA GLU A 159 -32.40 12.34 -18.58
C GLU A 159 -32.65 11.23 -19.60
N LEU A 160 -31.61 10.44 -19.92
CA LEU A 160 -31.74 9.27 -20.78
C LEU A 160 -32.73 8.25 -20.21
N ARG A 161 -32.76 8.07 -18.89
CA ARG A 161 -33.73 7.18 -18.22
C ARG A 161 -35.16 7.67 -18.46
N LYS A 162 -35.44 8.96 -18.21
CA LYS A 162 -36.77 9.55 -18.45
C LYS A 162 -37.19 9.49 -19.92
N ALA A 163 -36.26 9.73 -20.84
CA ALA A 163 -36.52 9.64 -22.27
C ALA A 163 -36.89 8.21 -22.70
N ASN A 164 -36.18 7.20 -22.19
CA ASN A 164 -36.51 5.80 -22.43
C ASN A 164 -37.87 5.40 -21.85
N GLU A 165 -38.19 5.83 -20.62
CA GLU A 165 -39.51 5.59 -20.03
C GLU A 165 -40.63 6.26 -20.86
N GLY A 166 -40.38 7.45 -21.41
CA GLY A 166 -41.31 8.13 -22.32
C GLY A 166 -41.53 7.37 -23.63
N LEU A 167 -40.46 6.87 -24.25
CA LEU A 167 -40.54 6.04 -25.46
C LEU A 167 -41.31 4.74 -25.22
N GLN A 168 -41.11 4.09 -24.07
CA GLN A 168 -41.86 2.88 -23.71
C GLN A 168 -43.36 3.15 -23.60
N ARG A 169 -43.76 4.22 -22.89
CA ARG A 169 -45.17 4.61 -22.78
C ARG A 169 -45.80 4.90 -24.14
N ASN A 170 -45.09 5.63 -25.02
CA ASN A 170 -45.58 5.90 -26.36
C ASN A 170 -45.74 4.61 -27.18
N ASN A 171 -44.78 3.69 -27.09
CA ASN A 171 -44.87 2.39 -27.75
C ASN A 171 -46.07 1.59 -27.25
N GLU A 172 -46.30 1.54 -25.94
CA GLU A 172 -47.48 0.88 -25.34
C GLU A 172 -48.79 1.50 -25.87
N GLU A 173 -48.89 2.83 -25.88
CA GLU A 173 -50.08 3.51 -26.38
C GLU A 173 -50.33 3.26 -27.87
N THR A 174 -49.28 3.22 -28.69
CA THR A 174 -49.40 2.86 -30.12
C THR A 174 -49.83 1.41 -30.31
N ASN A 175 -49.32 0.48 -29.50
CA ASN A 175 -49.72 -0.92 -29.52
C ASN A 175 -51.19 -1.09 -29.10
N GLU A 176 -51.65 -0.37 -28.08
CA GLU A 176 -53.06 -0.37 -27.69
C GLU A 176 -53.98 0.16 -28.80
N LYS A 177 -53.60 1.27 -29.45
CA LYS A 177 -54.36 1.82 -30.59
C LYS A 177 -54.43 0.81 -31.74
N MET A 178 -53.31 0.15 -32.05
CA MET A 178 -53.24 -0.89 -33.08
C MET A 178 -54.13 -2.10 -32.74
N ASN A 179 -54.11 -2.57 -31.49
CA ASN A 179 -54.97 -3.67 -31.04
C ASN A 179 -56.46 -3.34 -31.17
N LYS A 180 -56.88 -2.13 -30.76
CA LYS A 180 -58.27 -1.65 -30.94
C LYS A 180 -58.69 -1.65 -32.40
N LEU A 181 -57.78 -1.23 -33.29
CA LEU A 181 -58.04 -1.19 -34.74
C LEU A 181 -58.17 -2.60 -35.34
N ILE A 182 -57.34 -3.54 -34.88
CA ILE A 182 -57.45 -4.96 -35.23
C ILE A 182 -58.80 -5.54 -34.79
N ASP A 183 -59.27 -5.20 -33.59
CA ASP A 183 -60.57 -5.68 -33.08
C ASP A 183 -61.75 -5.12 -33.87
N ILE A 184 -61.69 -3.83 -34.27
CA ILE A 184 -62.69 -3.23 -35.16
C ILE A 184 -62.71 -3.93 -36.52
N LEU A 185 -61.54 -4.23 -37.11
CA LEU A 185 -61.46 -4.94 -38.39
C LEU A 185 -62.06 -6.35 -38.31
N LYS A 186 -61.83 -7.08 -37.21
CA LYS A 186 -62.46 -8.39 -36.96
C LYS A 186 -63.98 -8.32 -36.85
N LEU A 187 -64.54 -7.22 -36.33
CA LEU A 187 -65.98 -7.00 -36.23
C LEU A 187 -66.61 -6.61 -37.58
N MET A 188 -65.88 -5.90 -38.45
CA MET A 188 -66.36 -5.49 -39.78
C MET A 188 -66.23 -6.60 -40.84
N CYS A 189 -65.32 -7.55 -40.63
CA CYS A 189 -65.20 -8.76 -41.44
C CYS A 189 -65.40 -9.99 -40.56
N PRO A 190 -66.64 -10.27 -40.08
CA PRO A 190 -66.91 -11.54 -39.43
C PRO A 190 -66.63 -12.64 -40.45
N ASN A 191 -65.73 -13.56 -40.10
CA ASN A 191 -65.27 -14.67 -40.95
C ASN A 191 -66.42 -15.24 -41.80
N GLN A 192 -66.24 -15.22 -43.13
CA GLN A 192 -66.80 -16.23 -44.01
C GLN A 192 -66.07 -17.56 -43.78
#